data_AF-A0A2W1BIQ3-F1
#
_entry.id   AF-A0A2W1BIQ3-F1
#
_cell.length_a   1.000
_cell.length_b   1.000
_cell.length_c   1.000
_cell.angle_alpha   90.00
_cell.angle_beta   90.00
_cell.angle_gamma   90.00
#
_symmetry.space_group_name_H-M   'P 1'
#
loop_
_entity.id
_entity.type
_entity.pdbx_description
1 polymer ?
#
loop_
_entity_poly.entity_id
_entity_poly.type
_entity_poly.pdbx_seq_one_letter_code
_entity_poly.pdbx_strand_id
1 'polypeptide(L)'
;MNDKAITEKELLVAIKDLLKKNGYLSKINAEVRAQVTELLQDRQASGTTNTPPAPTDEVLLVNELVREYLEWNGYLYTTSVMMSEAAMPKTKRTRADLCAEVGVKDDEKSSALPLLSNIVAAYTERIKRKINKSKRDVC
;
A
#
# COMPACT_ATOMS: atom_id res chain seq x y z
N MET A 1 27.11 42.03 12.60
CA MET A 1 26.14 41.00 12.19
C MET A 1 26.86 40.09 11.21
N ASN A 2 27.08 38.84 11.58
CA ASN A 2 27.92 37.92 10.81
C ASN A 2 27.05 37.30 9.72
N ASP A 3 27.13 37.84 8.51
CA ASP A 3 26.51 37.24 7.32
C ASP A 3 27.27 35.95 7.01
N LYS A 4 26.81 34.84 7.58
CA LYS A 4 27.38 33.52 7.31
C LYS A 4 27.04 33.19 5.86
N ALA A 5 28.00 33.43 4.96
CA ALA A 5 27.88 33.08 3.56
C ALA A 5 27.48 31.60 3.45
N ILE A 6 26.25 31.36 2.97
CA ILE A 6 25.75 30.00 2.75
C ILE A 6 26.68 29.37 1.73
N THR A 7 27.38 28.33 2.16
CA THR A 7 28.32 27.62 1.30
C THR A 7 27.55 26.86 0.22
N GLU A 8 28.13 26.68 -0.96
CA GLU A 8 27.53 25.88 -2.06
C GLU A 8 27.07 24.49 -1.55
N LYS A 9 27.84 23.90 -0.64
CA LYS A 9 27.53 22.62 0.00
C LYS A 9 26.27 22.70 0.88
N GLU A 10 26.11 23.75 1.67
CA GLU A 10 24.89 23.98 2.48
C GLU A 10 23.66 24.18 1.58
N LEU A 11 23.80 24.90 0.46
CA LEU A 11 22.73 25.07 -0.52
C LEU A 11 22.33 23.73 -1.17
N LEU A 12 23.30 22.93 -1.61
CA LEU A 12 23.05 21.60 -2.18
C LEU A 12 22.35 20.66 -1.20
N VAL A 13 22.73 20.70 0.08
CA VAL A 13 22.07 19.93 1.14
C VAL A 13 20.63 20.39 1.32
N ALA A 14 20.38 21.70 1.42
CA ALA A 14 19.04 22.26 1.56
C ALA A 14 18.12 21.87 0.39
N ILE A 15 18.63 21.92 -0.85
CA ILE A 15 17.88 21.49 -2.04
C ILE A 15 17.55 20.00 -1.98
N LYS A 16 18.52 19.15 -1.61
CA LYS A 16 18.27 17.70 -1.43
C LYS A 16 17.21 17.43 -0.38
N ASP A 17 17.27 18.12 0.75
CA ASP A 17 16.30 17.93 1.83
C ASP A 17 14.90 18.43 1.45
N LEU A 18 14.82 19.51 0.68
CA LEU A 18 13.55 19.98 0.10
C LEU A 18 12.95 18.95 -0.86
N LEU A 19 13.78 18.37 -1.75
CA LEU A 19 13.35 17.31 -2.69
C LEU A 19 12.92 16.04 -1.96
N LYS A 20 13.58 15.68 -0.85
CA LYS A 20 13.15 14.58 0.02
C LYS A 20 11.83 14.87 0.72
N LYS A 21 11.69 16.06 1.32
CA LYS A 21 10.49 16.48 2.05
C LYS A 21 9.26 16.52 1.14
N ASN A 22 9.43 16.97 -0.09
CA ASN A 22 8.38 17.01 -1.10
C ASN A 22 8.14 15.65 -1.79
N GLY A 23 8.91 14.61 -1.43
CA GLY A 23 8.75 13.25 -1.95
C GLY A 23 9.32 13.01 -3.35
N TYR A 24 9.83 14.03 -4.06
CA TYR A 24 10.44 13.88 -5.39
C TYR A 24 11.61 12.91 -5.41
N LEU A 25 12.47 12.97 -4.38
CA LEU A 25 13.62 12.07 -4.29
C LEU A 25 13.19 10.63 -4.02
N SER A 26 12.14 10.44 -3.21
CA SER A 26 11.53 9.13 -2.98
C SER A 26 10.87 8.58 -4.25
N LYS A 27 10.24 9.43 -5.06
CA LYS A 27 9.67 9.06 -6.36
C LYS A 27 10.74 8.55 -7.33
N ILE A 28 11.80 9.32 -7.53
CA ILE A 28 12.91 8.91 -8.42
C ILE A 28 13.53 7.59 -7.93
N ASN A 29 13.77 7.45 -6.62
CA ASN A 29 14.29 6.21 -6.07
C ASN A 29 13.34 5.03 -6.27
N ALA A 30 12.03 5.24 -6.13
CA ALA A 30 11.01 4.21 -6.37
C ALA A 30 10.96 3.80 -7.85
N GLU A 31 11.01 4.76 -8.78
CA GLU A 31 11.07 4.50 -10.22
C GLU A 31 12.34 3.74 -10.61
N VAL A 32 13.50 4.15 -10.08
CA VAL A 32 14.77 3.42 -10.29
C VAL A 32 14.68 2.01 -9.72
N ARG A 33 14.15 1.84 -8.51
CA ARG A 33 13.95 0.51 -7.91
C ARG A 33 13.03 -0.35 -8.76
N ALA A 34 11.92 0.20 -9.25
CA ALA A 34 10.98 -0.51 -10.11
C ALA A 34 11.65 -0.96 -11.42
N GLN A 35 12.37 -0.07 -12.10
CA GLN A 35 13.10 -0.43 -13.33
C GLN A 35 14.21 -1.45 -13.08
N VAL A 36 14.96 -1.33 -11.99
CA VAL A 36 15.99 -2.32 -11.64
C VAL A 36 15.35 -3.67 -11.36
N THR A 37 14.23 -3.71 -10.61
CA THR A 37 13.50 -4.94 -10.35
C THR A 37 12.97 -5.56 -11.63
N GLU A 38 12.37 -4.78 -12.53
CA GLU A 38 11.88 -5.23 -13.85
C GLU A 38 13.02 -5.84 -14.68
N LEU A 39 14.15 -5.14 -14.80
CA LEU A 39 15.33 -5.63 -15.53
C LEU A 39 15.92 -6.91 -14.90
N LEU A 40 15.91 -7.02 -13.57
CA LEU A 40 16.36 -8.22 -12.87
C LEU A 40 15.38 -9.39 -13.06
N GLN A 41 14.07 -9.13 -13.08
CA GLN A 41 13.03 -10.13 -13.34
C GLN A 41 13.11 -10.68 -14.77
N ASP A 42 13.26 -9.82 -15.77
CA ASP A 42 13.46 -10.22 -17.18
C ASP A 42 14.71 -11.09 -17.35
N ARG A 43 15.78 -10.79 -16.60
CA ARG A 43 17.02 -11.57 -16.64
C ARG A 43 16.87 -12.92 -15.93
N GLN A 44 16.09 -13.00 -14.85
CA GLN A 44 15.76 -14.25 -14.14
C GLN A 44 14.81 -15.16 -14.92
N ALA A 45 13.97 -14.60 -15.80
CA ALA A 45 13.12 -15.39 -16.69
C ALA A 45 13.92 -16.28 -17.68
N SER A 46 15.19 -15.94 -17.96
CA SER A 46 16.11 -16.73 -18.80
C SER A 46 16.86 -17.84 -18.05
N GLY A 47 16.74 -17.89 -16.72
CA GLY A 47 17.43 -18.89 -15.88
C GLY A 47 16.93 -18.86 -14.45
N THR A 48 16.17 -19.89 -14.07
CA THR A 48 15.72 -20.25 -12.70
C THR A 48 14.47 -19.52 -12.14
N THR A 49 13.33 -20.20 -12.26
CA THR A 49 12.25 -20.49 -11.28
C THR A 49 12.12 -19.66 -9.98
N ASN A 50 12.20 -18.33 -10.00
CA ASN A 50 11.94 -17.49 -8.82
C ASN A 50 10.90 -16.37 -9.04
N THR A 51 10.14 -16.42 -10.14
CA THR A 51 8.93 -15.61 -10.26
C THR A 51 7.91 -16.08 -9.21
N PRO A 52 7.38 -15.18 -8.35
CA PRO A 52 6.25 -15.52 -7.50
C PRO A 52 5.15 -16.14 -8.37
N PRO A 53 4.45 -17.19 -7.89
CA PRO A 53 3.35 -17.78 -8.64
C PRO A 53 2.34 -16.68 -9.00
N ALA A 54 1.70 -16.82 -10.17
CA ALA A 54 0.67 -15.89 -10.60
C ALA A 54 -0.36 -15.69 -9.47
N PRO A 55 -0.69 -14.45 -9.11
CA PRO A 55 -1.56 -14.20 -7.98
C PRO A 55 -2.95 -14.79 -8.25
N THR A 56 -3.49 -15.54 -7.29
CA THR A 56 -4.86 -16.02 -7.34
C THR A 56 -5.83 -14.85 -7.15
N ASP A 57 -7.12 -15.07 -7.48
CA ASP A 57 -8.15 -14.04 -7.29
C ASP A 57 -8.23 -13.54 -5.84
N GLU A 58 -8.06 -14.43 -4.86
CA GLU A 58 -8.00 -14.07 -3.44
C GLU A 58 -6.81 -13.15 -3.11
N VAL A 59 -5.64 -13.43 -3.69
CA VAL A 59 -4.44 -12.59 -3.50
C VAL A 59 -4.63 -11.23 -4.17
N LEU A 60 -5.23 -11.20 -5.38
CA LEU A 60 -5.55 -9.97 -6.08
C LEU A 60 -6.55 -9.11 -5.29
N LEU A 61 -7.58 -9.73 -4.70
CA LEU A 61 -8.53 -9.06 -3.83
C LEU A 61 -7.82 -8.43 -2.62
N VAL A 62 -6.98 -9.19 -1.92
CA VAL A 62 -6.19 -8.67 -0.79
C VAL A 62 -5.30 -7.51 -1.23
N ASN A 63 -4.62 -7.64 -2.37
CA ASN A 63 -3.75 -6.60 -2.89
C ASN A 63 -4.53 -5.32 -3.26
N GLU A 64 -5.73 -5.43 -3.82
CA GLU A 64 -6.58 -4.25 -4.09
C GLU A 64 -7.12 -3.60 -2.81
N LEU A 65 -7.44 -4.39 -1.77
CA LEU A 65 -7.79 -3.85 -0.45
C LEU A 65 -6.61 -3.11 0.20
N VAL A 66 -5.39 -3.64 0.06
CA VAL A 66 -4.16 -2.98 0.54
C VAL A 66 -3.88 -1.73 -0.28
N ARG A 67 -4.02 -1.76 -1.61
CA ARG A 67 -3.88 -0.60 -2.50
C ARG A 67 -4.82 0.52 -2.06
N GLU A 68 -6.10 0.22 -1.85
CA GLU A 68 -7.08 1.21 -1.37
C GLU A 68 -6.66 1.80 -0.01
N TYR A 69 -6.23 0.97 0.93
CA TYR A 69 -5.74 1.40 2.23
C TYR A 69 -4.53 2.33 2.13
N LEU A 70 -3.54 1.97 1.32
CA LEU A 70 -2.33 2.76 1.13
C LEU A 70 -2.65 4.11 0.49
N GLU A 71 -3.49 4.12 -0.55
CA GLU A 71 -3.91 5.35 -1.24
C GLU A 71 -4.70 6.28 -0.31
N TRP A 72 -5.64 5.74 0.48
CA TRP A 72 -6.42 6.53 1.44
C TRP A 72 -5.54 7.19 2.51
N ASN A 73 -4.50 6.49 2.97
CA ASN A 73 -3.53 7.05 3.93
C ASN A 73 -2.47 7.96 3.28
N GLY A 74 -2.51 8.17 1.95
CA GLY A 74 -1.56 9.01 1.23
C GLY A 74 -0.20 8.35 0.94
N TYR A 75 -0.08 7.03 1.08
CA TYR A 75 1.16 6.27 0.81
C TYR A 75 1.34 5.95 -0.68
N LEU A 76 1.25 6.98 -1.53
CA LEU A 76 1.21 6.83 -3.00
C LEU A 76 2.47 6.17 -3.58
N TYR A 77 3.64 6.46 -3.03
CA TYR A 77 4.90 5.87 -3.50
C TYR A 77 4.99 4.37 -3.19
N THR A 78 4.62 3.99 -1.96
CA THR A 78 4.54 2.58 -1.55
C THR A 78 3.56 1.82 -2.41
N THR A 79 2.41 2.43 -2.71
CA THR A 79 1.40 1.86 -3.62
C THR A 79 2.00 1.59 -4.99
N SER A 80 2.72 2.55 -5.58
CA SER A 80 3.34 2.38 -6.90
C SER A 80 4.35 1.23 -6.94
N VAL A 81 5.20 1.11 -5.91
CA VAL A 81 6.18 0.03 -5.82
C VAL A 81 5.47 -1.32 -5.66
N MET A 82 4.50 -1.41 -4.74
CA MET A 82 3.72 -2.63 -4.51
C MET A 82 3.02 -3.12 -5.78
N MET A 83 2.34 -2.22 -6.51
CA MET A 83 1.64 -2.61 -7.75
C MET A 83 2.61 -3.18 -8.79
N SER A 84 3.82 -2.61 -8.89
CA SER A 84 4.86 -3.10 -9.80
C SER A 84 5.41 -4.46 -9.35
N GLU A 85 5.71 -4.61 -8.06
CA GLU A 85 6.26 -5.85 -7.50
C GLU A 85 5.26 -7.01 -7.57
N ALA A 86 3.97 -6.75 -7.35
CA ALA A 86 2.91 -7.74 -7.38
C ALA A 86 2.33 -7.99 -8.79
N ALA A 87 2.90 -7.36 -9.83
CA ALA A 87 2.41 -7.42 -11.21
C ALA A 87 0.89 -7.15 -11.32
N MET A 88 0.39 -6.19 -10.53
CA MET A 88 -1.04 -5.90 -10.46
C MET A 88 -1.53 -5.21 -11.74
N PRO A 89 -2.81 -5.41 -12.11
CA PRO A 89 -3.46 -4.61 -13.14
C PRO A 89 -3.38 -3.12 -12.80
N LYS A 90 -3.02 -2.30 -13.80
CA LYS A 90 -3.01 -0.83 -13.63
C LYS A 90 -4.40 -0.28 -13.34
N THR A 91 -5.42 -0.92 -13.91
CA THR A 91 -6.83 -0.61 -13.67
C THR A 91 -7.21 -0.93 -12.24
N LYS A 92 -7.56 0.11 -11.48
CA LYS A 92 -8.04 -0.03 -10.10
C LYS A 92 -9.45 -0.60 -10.08
N ARG A 93 -9.73 -1.51 -9.16
CA ARG A 93 -11.10 -1.98 -8.92
C ARG A 93 -11.92 -0.90 -8.20
N THR A 94 -13.20 -0.81 -8.52
CA THR A 94 -14.05 0.15 -7.81
C THR A 94 -14.33 -0.36 -6.41
N ARG A 95 -14.56 0.56 -5.47
CA ARG A 95 -14.91 0.19 -4.10
C ARG A 95 -16.21 -0.63 -4.03
N ALA A 96 -17.16 -0.37 -4.93
CA ALA A 96 -18.38 -1.15 -5.05
C ALA A 96 -18.09 -2.62 -5.40
N ASP A 97 -17.16 -2.88 -6.33
CA ASP A 97 -16.76 -4.24 -6.70
C ASP A 97 -16.10 -4.97 -5.53
N LEU A 98 -15.22 -4.28 -4.80
CA LEU A 98 -14.54 -4.83 -3.63
C LEU A 98 -15.54 -5.15 -2.51
N CYS A 99 -16.49 -4.24 -2.24
CA CYS A 99 -17.57 -4.47 -1.27
C CYS A 99 -18.43 -5.69 -1.64
N ALA A 100 -18.77 -5.84 -2.92
CA ALA A 100 -19.55 -6.98 -3.41
C ALA A 100 -18.80 -8.31 -3.20
N GLU A 101 -17.50 -8.34 -3.47
CA GLU A 101 -16.69 -9.56 -3.35
C GLU A 101 -16.42 -9.96 -1.89
N VAL A 102 -16.14 -8.98 -1.02
CA VAL A 102 -15.92 -9.24 0.41
C VAL A 102 -17.23 -9.48 1.17
N GLY A 103 -18.38 -9.13 0.58
CA GLY A 103 -19.70 -9.29 1.18
C GLY A 103 -19.99 -8.26 2.27
N VAL A 104 -19.48 -7.03 2.11
CA VAL A 104 -19.68 -5.91 3.05
C VAL A 104 -20.53 -4.83 2.37
N LYS A 105 -21.42 -4.19 3.11
CA LYS A 105 -22.17 -3.02 2.63
C LYS A 105 -21.38 -1.76 2.92
N ASP A 106 -21.24 -0.90 1.92
CA ASP A 106 -20.70 0.46 2.07
C ASP A 106 -21.85 1.39 2.45
N ASP A 107 -21.90 1.77 3.71
CA ASP A 107 -22.78 2.81 4.27
C ASP A 107 -22.01 4.13 4.47
N GLU A 108 -22.71 5.26 4.67
CA GLU A 108 -22.07 6.58 4.82
C GLU A 108 -20.96 6.62 5.90
N LYS A 109 -21.09 5.81 6.95
CA LYS A 109 -20.10 5.78 8.05
C LYS A 109 -18.87 4.95 7.69
N SER A 110 -19.07 3.85 6.98
CA SER A 110 -17.99 2.96 6.52
C SER A 110 -17.24 3.55 5.33
N SER A 111 -17.86 4.40 4.51
CA SER A 111 -17.17 5.14 3.44
C SER A 111 -16.12 6.14 3.97
N ALA A 112 -16.16 6.51 5.26
CA ALA A 112 -15.19 7.41 5.88
C ALA A 112 -13.82 6.77 6.14
N LEU A 113 -13.70 5.44 6.05
CA LEU A 113 -12.48 4.69 6.29
C LEU A 113 -12.18 3.72 5.12
N PRO A 114 -10.92 3.30 4.95
CA PRO A 114 -10.58 2.26 3.98
C PRO A 114 -11.36 0.97 4.25
N LEU A 115 -11.74 0.27 3.18
CA LEU A 115 -12.54 -0.95 3.28
C LEU A 115 -11.83 -2.01 4.13
N LEU A 116 -10.51 -2.15 3.97
CA LEU A 116 -9.68 -3.04 4.79
C LEU A 116 -9.84 -2.76 6.30
N SER A 117 -9.84 -1.49 6.70
CA SER A 117 -10.02 -1.09 8.09
C SER A 117 -11.41 -1.48 8.62
N ASN A 118 -12.46 -1.30 7.81
CA ASN A 118 -13.82 -1.71 8.17
C ASN A 118 -13.94 -3.22 8.34
N ILE A 119 -13.33 -4.01 7.45
CA ILE A 119 -13.33 -5.48 7.53
C ILE A 119 -12.67 -5.94 8.83
N VAL A 120 -11.49 -5.40 9.15
CA VAL A 120 -10.76 -5.72 10.38
C VAL A 120 -11.56 -5.35 11.62
N ALA A 121 -12.19 -4.17 11.64
CA ALA A 121 -13.03 -3.73 12.74
C ALA A 121 -14.24 -4.67 12.94
N ALA A 122 -14.95 -5.01 11.85
CA ALA A 122 -16.10 -5.90 11.89
C ALA A 122 -15.73 -7.30 12.38
N TYR A 123 -14.62 -7.85 11.90
CA TYR A 123 -14.11 -9.16 12.33
C TYR A 123 -13.72 -9.15 13.82
N THR A 124 -13.01 -8.12 14.27
CA THR A 124 -12.58 -7.95 15.66
C THR A 124 -13.78 -7.87 16.61
N GLU A 125 -14.81 -7.08 16.27
CA GLU A 125 -16.03 -6.97 17.07
C GLU A 125 -16.84 -8.29 17.10
N ARG A 126 -16.81 -9.07 16.00
CA ARG A 126 -17.42 -10.41 15.99
C ARG A 126 -16.70 -11.36 16.94
N ILE A 127 -15.36 -11.35 16.96
CA ILE A 127 -14.56 -12.18 17.88
C ILE A 127 -14.85 -11.79 19.33
N LYS A 128 -14.79 -10.50 19.67
CA LYS A 128 -15.07 -10.02 21.03
C LYS A 128 -16.45 -10.47 21.52
N ARG A 129 -17.47 -10.38 20.67
CA ARG A 129 -18.83 -10.87 21.00
C ARG A 129 -18.87 -12.37 21.28
N LYS A 130 -18.17 -13.20 20.49
CA LYS A 130 -18.07 -14.65 20.73
C LYS A 130 -17.40 -14.96 22.07
N ILE A 131 -16.29 -14.29 22.38
CA ILE A 131 -15.57 -14.45 23.65
C ILE A 131 -16.47 -14.06 24.83
N ASN A 132 -17.15 -12.92 24.74
CA ASN A 132 -18.04 -12.44 25.80
C ASN A 132 -19.30 -13.30 25.97
N LYS A 133 -19.73 -14.03 24.93
CA LYS A 133 -20.81 -15.01 25.06
C LYS A 133 -20.31 -16.27 25.78
N SER A 134 -19.16 -16.81 25.36
CA SER A 134 -18.55 -17.98 26.01
C SER A 134 -18.24 -17.78 27.48
N LYS A 135 -17.85 -16.56 27.90
CA LYS A 135 -17.65 -16.23 29.33
C LYS A 135 -18.93 -16.21 30.15
N ARG A 136 -20.07 -15.87 29.52
CA ARG A 136 -21.39 -15.85 30.17
C ARG A 136 -21.99 -17.25 30.32
N ASP A 137 -21.73 -18.13 29.35
CA ASP A 137 -22.22 -19.52 29.38
C ASP A 137 -21.45 -20.43 30.36
N VAL A 138 -20.32 -19.96 30.90
CA VAL A 138 -19.45 -20.68 31.86
C VAL A 138 -19.63 -20.20 33.30
N CYS A 139 -20.43 -19.13 33.52
CA CYS A 139 -20.69 -18.56 34.84
C CYS A 139 -22.11 -18.87 35.34
#